data_AF-A0A5E4VLJ9-F1
#
_entry.id   AF-A0A5E4VLJ9-F1
#
_cell.length_a   1.000
_cell.length_b   1.000
_cell.length_c   1.000
_cell.angle_alpha   90.00
_cell.angle_beta   90.00
_cell.angle_gamma   90.00
#
_symmetry.space_group_name_H-M   'P 1'
#
loop_
_entity.id
_entity.type
_entity.pdbx_description
1 polymer ?
#
loop_
_entity_poly.entity_id
_entity_poly.type
_entity_poly.pdbx_seq_one_letter_code
_entity_poly.pdbx_strand_id
1 'polypeptide(L)'
;MARSALKFDDATYAALLGAARDADAVHPHNNPAFLDAFLSEAWKVAHRIYGAQTYLRFMAQAGVTRRPSAGTVQKAIVRTRAMFETPVIPTFGALPGAGGSVWAQQLEQNLARAMTLLDAMPDSHHALGDGTTDAADAMRRVQHLERENLELRARLAQMTVAAAYAREALGETLTVFAPHAMAHTGSLGRQGV
;
A
#
# COMPACT_ATOMS: atom_id res chain seq x y z
N MET A 1 -24.27 10.31 4.92
CA MET A 1 -24.51 8.86 5.02
C MET A 1 -23.59 8.25 6.06
N ALA A 2 -24.13 7.72 7.16
CA ALA A 2 -23.33 7.04 8.17
C ALA A 2 -22.98 5.62 7.68
N ARG A 3 -21.70 5.28 7.62
CA ARG A 3 -21.26 3.90 7.35
C ARG A 3 -21.61 3.06 8.58
N SER A 4 -22.33 1.95 8.39
CA SER A 4 -22.64 1.01 9.48
C SER A 4 -21.38 0.65 10.24
N ALA A 5 -21.45 0.74 11.57
CA ALA A 5 -20.33 0.40 12.44
C ALA A 5 -19.93 -1.06 12.20
N LEU A 6 -18.63 -1.29 12.03
CA LEU A 6 -18.07 -2.63 11.89
C LEU A 6 -18.40 -3.44 13.15
N LYS A 7 -19.25 -4.45 13.01
CA LYS A 7 -19.62 -5.38 14.09
C LYS A 7 -18.75 -6.63 13.97
N PHE A 8 -18.15 -7.02 15.09
CA PHE A 8 -17.43 -8.27 15.24
C PHE A 8 -18.33 -9.23 16.02
N ASP A 9 -18.30 -10.51 15.68
CA ASP A 9 -18.84 -11.55 16.54
C ASP A 9 -18.00 -11.64 17.83
N ASP A 10 -18.64 -11.99 18.96
CA ASP A 10 -17.99 -11.99 20.28
C ASP A 10 -16.77 -12.93 20.33
N ALA A 11 -16.82 -14.07 19.63
CA ALA A 11 -15.70 -15.01 19.58
C ALA A 11 -14.52 -14.43 18.79
N THR A 12 -14.80 -13.78 17.65
CA THR A 12 -13.78 -13.10 16.84
C THR A 12 -13.15 -11.94 17.59
N TYR A 13 -13.97 -11.18 18.32
CA TYR A 13 -13.52 -10.05 19.13
C TYR A 13 -12.60 -10.50 20.28
N ALA A 14 -12.98 -11.54 21.01
CA ALA A 14 -12.16 -12.12 22.08
C ALA A 14 -10.83 -12.67 21.56
N ALA A 15 -10.86 -13.39 20.43
CA ALA A 15 -9.67 -13.93 19.80
C ALA A 15 -8.69 -12.82 19.33
N LEU A 16 -9.19 -11.71 18.78
CA LEU A 16 -8.36 -10.56 18.40
C LEU A 16 -7.69 -9.89 19.61
N LEU A 17 -8.40 -9.78 20.74
CA LEU A 17 -7.81 -9.25 21.97
C LEU A 17 -6.75 -10.20 22.56
N GLY A 18 -6.98 -11.51 22.49
CA GLY A 18 -6.00 -12.53 22.88
C GLY A 18 -4.73 -12.45 22.04
N ALA A 19 -4.89 -12.46 20.71
CA ALA A 19 -3.77 -12.35 19.77
C ALA A 19 -2.91 -11.10 19.99
N ALA A 20 -3.53 -9.96 20.33
CA ALA A 20 -2.78 -8.74 20.66
C ALA A 20 -1.93 -8.88 21.94
N ARG A 21 -2.44 -9.58 22.97
CA ARG A 21 -1.70 -9.83 24.21
C ARG A 21 -0.57 -10.83 24.01
N ASP A 22 -0.85 -11.91 23.29
CA ASP A 22 0.14 -12.95 23.01
C ASP A 22 1.29 -12.38 22.17
N ALA A 23 0.97 -11.58 21.15
CA ALA A 23 1.99 -10.89 20.36
C ALA A 23 2.83 -9.90 21.20
N ASP A 24 2.22 -9.17 22.14
CA ASP A 24 2.96 -8.23 23.01
C ASP A 24 3.87 -8.98 23.99
N ALA A 25 3.44 -10.15 24.49
CA ALA A 25 4.24 -11.02 25.35
C ALA A 25 5.45 -11.63 24.62
N VAL A 26 5.26 -12.07 23.37
CA VAL A 26 6.35 -12.67 22.55
C VAL A 26 7.32 -11.61 22.04
N HIS A 27 6.81 -10.43 21.70
CA HIS A 27 7.60 -9.33 21.16
C HIS A 27 7.41 -8.05 21.98
N PRO A 28 7.96 -7.95 23.21
CA PRO A 28 7.71 -6.83 24.12
C PRO A 28 8.53 -5.57 23.80
N HIS A 29 9.59 -5.67 23.00
CA HIS A 29 10.39 -4.50 22.59
C HIS A 29 10.49 -4.26 21.07
N ASN A 30 10.17 -5.24 20.23
CA ASN A 30 10.20 -5.11 18.76
C ASN A 30 8.82 -4.80 18.15
N ASN A 31 8.59 -3.56 17.73
CA ASN A 31 7.30 -3.09 17.23
C ASN A 31 6.92 -3.67 15.85
N PRO A 32 7.82 -3.74 14.84
CA PRO A 32 7.55 -4.46 13.60
C PRO A 32 7.16 -5.93 13.82
N ALA A 33 7.92 -6.68 14.62
CA ALA A 33 7.66 -8.09 14.86
C ALA A 33 6.33 -8.33 15.59
N PHE A 34 6.02 -7.48 16.58
CA PHE A 34 4.72 -7.47 17.26
C PHE A 34 3.55 -7.28 16.28
N LEU A 35 3.63 -6.26 15.41
CA LEU A 35 2.56 -5.96 14.46
C LEU A 35 2.37 -7.08 13.42
N ASP A 36 3.46 -7.70 12.98
CA ASP A 36 3.39 -8.82 12.03
C ASP A 36 2.75 -10.06 12.67
N ALA A 37 3.16 -10.40 13.90
CA ALA A 37 2.57 -11.51 14.65
C ALA A 37 1.07 -11.27 14.90
N PHE A 38 0.71 -10.08 15.37
CA PHE A 38 -0.69 -9.73 15.64
C PHE A 38 -1.55 -9.75 14.36
N LEU A 39 -1.08 -9.14 13.26
CA LEU A 39 -1.85 -9.08 12.02
C LEU A 39 -1.96 -10.45 11.32
N SER A 40 -0.95 -11.30 11.45
CA SER A 40 -1.01 -12.70 10.99
C SER A 40 -2.10 -13.48 11.73
N GLU A 41 -2.14 -13.41 13.06
CA GLU A 41 -3.20 -14.07 13.84
C GLU A 41 -4.57 -13.45 13.58
N ALA A 42 -4.66 -12.12 13.44
CA ALA A 42 -5.89 -11.45 13.07
C ALA A 42 -6.43 -11.92 11.71
N TRP A 43 -5.56 -12.19 10.74
CA TRP A 43 -5.96 -12.77 9.46
C TRP A 43 -6.51 -14.19 9.60
N LYS A 44 -5.87 -15.04 10.42
CA LYS A 44 -6.33 -16.42 10.65
C LYS A 44 -7.73 -16.46 11.28
N VAL A 45 -8.03 -15.52 12.17
CA VAL A 45 -9.31 -15.48 12.89
C VAL A 45 -10.41 -14.81 12.06
N ALA A 46 -10.11 -13.67 11.42
CA ALA A 46 -11.13 -12.86 10.75
C ALA A 46 -11.19 -13.05 9.22
N HIS A 47 -10.19 -13.70 8.63
CA HIS A 47 -9.99 -13.82 7.17
C HIS A 47 -10.08 -12.49 6.41
N ARG A 48 -9.79 -11.39 7.11
CA ARG A 48 -9.91 -10.02 6.59
C ARG A 48 -8.96 -9.08 7.30
N ILE A 49 -8.29 -8.21 6.54
CA ILE A 49 -7.48 -7.12 7.09
C ILE A 49 -8.27 -5.81 7.16
N TYR A 50 -8.39 -5.26 8.37
CA TYR A 50 -9.07 -3.99 8.66
C TYR A 50 -8.13 -2.77 8.57
N GLY A 51 -8.67 -1.58 8.78
CA GLY A 51 -7.87 -0.35 8.78
C GLY A 51 -7.02 -0.20 10.04
N ALA A 52 -5.96 0.60 9.96
CA ALA A 52 -5.04 0.86 11.07
C ALA A 52 -5.74 1.30 12.37
N GLN A 53 -6.78 2.13 12.27
CA GLN A 53 -7.55 2.61 13.43
C GLN A 53 -8.27 1.48 14.18
N THR A 54 -8.75 0.45 13.46
CA THR A 54 -9.39 -0.72 14.07
C THR A 54 -8.40 -1.48 14.94
N TYR A 55 -7.20 -1.73 14.42
CA TYR A 55 -6.15 -2.43 15.16
C TYR A 55 -5.61 -1.61 16.34
N LEU A 56 -5.45 -0.30 16.18
CA LEU A 56 -5.07 0.60 17.28
C LEU A 56 -6.07 0.51 18.44
N ARG A 57 -7.37 0.45 18.14
CA ARG A 57 -8.41 0.28 19.15
C ARG A 57 -8.29 -1.08 19.86
N PHE A 58 -8.08 -2.16 19.12
CA PHE A 58 -7.90 -3.50 19.70
C PHE A 58 -6.68 -3.57 20.61
N MET A 59 -5.55 -2.98 20.21
CA MET A 59 -4.35 -2.93 21.04
C MET A 59 -4.58 -2.14 22.33
N ALA A 60 -5.24 -0.99 22.24
CA ALA A 60 -5.59 -0.20 23.41
C ALA A 60 -6.53 -0.97 24.37
N GLN A 61 -7.53 -1.68 23.83
CA GLN A 61 -8.46 -2.49 24.62
C GLN A 61 -7.83 -3.75 25.21
N ALA A 62 -6.84 -4.33 24.52
CA ALA A 62 -6.07 -5.48 24.99
C ALA A 62 -5.12 -5.10 26.14
N GLY A 63 -4.88 -3.81 26.37
CA GLY A 63 -3.93 -3.33 27.38
C GLY A 63 -2.49 -3.33 26.91
N VAL A 64 -2.25 -3.38 25.59
CA VAL A 64 -0.90 -3.29 25.02
C VAL A 64 -0.30 -1.94 25.39
N THR A 65 0.84 -1.96 26.08
CA THR A 65 1.48 -0.75 26.61
C THR A 65 2.07 0.14 25.52
N ARG A 66 2.29 -0.44 24.34
CA ARG A 66 2.91 0.21 23.19
C ARG A 66 1.95 1.12 22.45
N ARG A 67 2.54 2.14 21.81
CA ARG A 67 1.81 3.11 21.00
C ARG A 67 2.41 3.23 19.60
N PRO A 68 2.29 2.18 18.76
CA PRO A 68 2.64 2.30 17.35
C PRO A 68 1.83 3.42 16.70
N SER A 69 2.48 4.22 15.85
CA SER A 69 1.76 5.22 15.06
C SER A 69 0.88 4.57 13.99
N ALA A 70 -0.17 5.26 13.55
CA ALA A 70 -1.04 4.77 12.49
C ALA A 70 -0.27 4.44 11.20
N GLY A 71 0.77 5.21 10.87
CA GLY A 71 1.64 4.95 9.72
C GLY A 71 2.43 3.65 9.86
N THR A 72 2.87 3.30 11.08
CA THR A 72 3.57 2.03 11.33
C THR A 72 2.62 0.83 11.22
N VAL A 73 1.40 0.94 11.77
CA VAL A 73 0.36 -0.09 11.59
C VAL A 73 0.00 -0.25 10.12
N GLN A 74 -0.10 0.85 9.36
CA GLN A 74 -0.39 0.79 7.93
C GLN A 74 0.71 0.08 7.14
N LYS A 75 1.99 0.31 7.46
CA LYS A 75 3.10 -0.42 6.84
C LYS A 75 3.01 -1.93 7.10
N ALA A 76 2.65 -2.31 8.33
CA ALA A 76 2.45 -3.72 8.68
C ALA A 76 1.25 -4.31 7.91
N ILE A 77 0.13 -3.59 7.81
CA ILE A 77 -1.03 -4.00 6.99
C ILE A 77 -0.63 -4.27 5.54
N VAL A 78 0.15 -3.38 4.91
CA VAL A 78 0.61 -3.57 3.53
C VAL A 78 1.44 -4.85 3.40
N ARG A 79 2.36 -5.08 4.34
CA ARG A 79 3.19 -6.29 4.37
C ARG A 79 2.35 -7.56 4.57
N THR A 80 1.43 -7.56 5.53
CA THR A 80 0.52 -8.68 5.80
C THR A 80 -0.35 -8.99 4.58
N ARG A 81 -0.91 -7.97 3.91
CA ARG A 81 -1.69 -8.18 2.69
C ARG A 81 -0.85 -8.81 1.59
N ALA A 82 0.38 -8.38 1.39
CA ALA A 82 1.28 -9.00 0.41
C ALA A 82 1.57 -10.48 0.71
N MET A 83 1.48 -10.90 1.98
CA MET A 83 1.68 -12.30 2.40
C MET A 83 0.44 -13.19 2.21
N PHE A 84 -0.76 -12.64 2.38
CA PHE A 84 -1.99 -13.45 2.47
C PHE A 84 -3.06 -13.13 1.42
N GLU A 85 -3.07 -11.93 0.85
CA GLU A 85 -3.92 -11.60 -0.29
C GLU A 85 -3.11 -11.89 -1.57
N THR A 86 -3.43 -12.99 -2.26
CA THR A 86 -3.04 -13.16 -3.67
C THR A 86 -3.44 -11.92 -4.45
N PRO A 87 -2.57 -11.32 -5.27
CA PRO A 87 -2.82 -10.01 -5.85
C PRO A 87 -4.05 -10.06 -6.76
N VAL A 88 -5.20 -9.61 -6.24
CA VAL A 88 -6.31 -9.16 -7.08
C VAL A 88 -5.90 -7.80 -7.61
N ILE A 89 -5.34 -7.80 -8.82
CA ILE A 89 -4.99 -6.58 -9.54
C ILE A 89 -6.26 -5.72 -9.61
N PRO A 90 -6.24 -4.46 -9.15
CA PRO A 90 -7.40 -3.60 -9.28
C PRO A 90 -7.65 -3.35 -10.78
N THR A 91 -8.77 -3.85 -11.28
CA THR A 91 -9.35 -3.43 -12.56
C THR A 91 -9.67 -1.93 -12.47
N PHE A 92 -8.74 -1.09 -12.89
CA PHE A 92 -9.04 0.27 -13.29
C PHE A 92 -9.65 0.23 -14.69
N GLY A 93 -10.96 0.45 -14.78
CA GLY A 93 -11.67 0.72 -16.03
C GLY A 93 -12.04 -0.53 -16.85
N ALA A 94 -13.31 -0.93 -16.77
CA ALA A 94 -13.98 -1.59 -17.90
C ALA A 94 -14.12 -0.54 -19.03
N LEU A 95 -13.87 -0.77 -20.33
CA LEU A 95 -14.34 -1.78 -21.30
C LEU A 95 -13.48 -1.65 -22.62
N PRO A 96 -13.73 -2.37 -23.73
CA PRO A 96 -13.88 -3.81 -23.94
C PRO A 96 -13.00 -4.35 -25.11
N GLY A 97 -12.83 -5.67 -25.20
CA GLY A 97 -12.56 -6.35 -26.48
C GLY A 97 -11.15 -6.91 -26.70
N ALA A 98 -11.08 -8.23 -26.90
CA ALA A 98 -10.00 -8.99 -27.54
C ALA A 98 -8.65 -9.21 -26.80
N GLY A 99 -8.55 -8.99 -25.49
CA GLY A 99 -7.30 -9.26 -24.72
C GLY A 99 -7.20 -10.64 -24.03
N GLY A 100 -8.32 -11.36 -23.88
CA GLY A 100 -8.38 -12.56 -23.04
C GLY A 100 -7.52 -13.73 -23.55
N SER A 101 -7.37 -13.86 -24.86
CA SER A 101 -6.69 -15.01 -25.47
C SER A 101 -5.16 -14.94 -25.33
N VAL A 102 -4.58 -13.73 -25.39
CA VAL A 102 -3.12 -13.55 -25.27
C VAL A 102 -2.66 -13.85 -23.84
N TRP A 103 -3.46 -13.47 -22.84
CA TRP A 103 -3.16 -13.77 -21.44
C TRP A 103 -3.31 -15.27 -21.13
N ALA A 104 -4.36 -15.91 -21.65
CA ALA A 104 -4.54 -17.36 -21.50
C ALA A 104 -3.38 -18.15 -22.14
N GLN A 105 -2.94 -17.76 -23.35
CA GLN A 105 -1.80 -18.40 -24.01
C GLN A 105 -0.47 -18.16 -23.26
N GLN A 106 -0.27 -16.97 -22.70
CA GLN A 106 0.94 -16.66 -21.92
C GLN A 106 0.98 -17.46 -20.60
N LEU A 107 -0.19 -17.67 -19.97
CA LEU A 107 -0.33 -18.49 -18.77
C LEU A 107 -0.04 -19.96 -19.07
N GLU A 108 -0.61 -20.49 -20.17
CA GLU A 108 -0.40 -21.87 -20.60
C GLU A 108 1.07 -22.13 -20.96
N GLN A 109 1.73 -21.20 -21.66
CA GLN A 109 3.16 -21.30 -21.95
C GLN A 109 4.03 -21.25 -20.68
N ASN A 110 3.68 -20.44 -19.69
CA ASN A 110 4.40 -20.40 -18.42
C ASN A 110 4.18 -21.69 -17.61
N LEU A 111 2.97 -22.25 -17.62
CA LEU A 111 2.67 -23.53 -16.99
C LEU A 111 3.43 -24.68 -17.64
N ALA A 112 3.46 -24.73 -18.97
CA ALA A 112 4.22 -25.71 -19.73
C ALA A 112 5.73 -25.64 -19.41
N ARG A 113 6.29 -24.42 -19.32
CA ARG A 113 7.70 -24.20 -18.91
C ARG A 113 7.96 -24.59 -17.46
N ALA A 114 7.04 -24.30 -16.54
CA ALA A 114 7.19 -24.65 -15.14
C ALA A 114 7.15 -26.17 -14.94
N MET A 115 6.26 -26.87 -15.65
CA MET A 115 6.18 -28.34 -15.62
C MET A 115 7.45 -28.98 -16.22
N THR A 116 7.98 -28.45 -17.33
CA THR A 116 9.26 -28.95 -17.89
C THR A 116 10.45 -28.69 -16.96
N LEU A 117 10.47 -27.57 -16.24
CA LEU A 117 11.52 -27.30 -15.23
C LEU A 117 11.38 -28.18 -13.99
N LEU A 118 10.17 -28.53 -13.59
CA LEU A 118 9.92 -29.48 -12.50
C LEU A 118 10.35 -30.91 -12.88
N ASP A 119 10.02 -31.32 -14.10
CA ASP A 119 10.35 -32.66 -14.64
C ASP A 119 11.85 -32.82 -14.94
N ALA A 120 12.55 -31.71 -15.19
CA ALA A 120 14.00 -31.67 -15.35
C ALA A 120 14.79 -31.58 -14.03
N MET A 121 14.11 -31.57 -12.88
CA MET A 121 14.77 -31.47 -11.58
C MET A 121 15.08 -32.87 -11.02
N PRO A 122 16.37 -33.25 -10.83
CA PRO A 122 16.69 -34.51 -10.17
C PRO A 122 16.36 -34.42 -8.68
N ASP A 123 15.76 -35.48 -8.12
CA ASP A 123 15.37 -35.60 -6.71
C ASP A 123 16.51 -35.18 -5.77
N SER A 124 16.46 -33.94 -5.28
CA SER A 124 17.41 -33.41 -4.32
C SER A 124 16.99 -33.85 -2.92
N HIS A 125 17.40 -35.06 -2.55
CA HIS A 125 17.49 -35.45 -1.14
C HIS A 125 18.39 -34.44 -0.40
N HIS A 126 17.84 -33.90 0.69
CA HIS A 126 18.48 -33.20 1.80
C HIS A 126 20.03 -33.08 1.78
N ALA A 127 20.54 -31.86 1.68
CA ALA A 127 21.87 -31.52 2.19
C ALA A 127 21.84 -30.13 2.84
N LEU A 128 21.97 -30.11 4.16
CA LEU A 128 22.27 -28.94 4.97
C LEU A 128 23.64 -28.38 4.54
N GLY A 129 23.65 -27.25 3.84
CA GLY A 129 24.89 -26.51 3.61
C GLY A 129 24.84 -25.52 2.44
N ASP A 130 24.13 -24.39 2.58
CA ASP A 130 24.47 -23.19 1.81
C ASP A 130 23.87 -21.87 2.34
N GLY A 131 24.10 -21.53 3.61
CA GLY A 131 23.62 -20.25 4.17
C GLY A 131 24.32 -19.01 3.62
N THR A 132 25.47 -19.18 2.96
CA THR A 132 26.33 -18.08 2.49
C THR A 132 26.02 -17.59 1.08
N THR A 133 25.61 -18.48 0.17
CA THR A 133 25.17 -18.04 -1.17
C THR A 133 23.81 -17.33 -1.13
N ASP A 134 22.89 -17.79 -0.27
CA ASP A 134 21.57 -17.16 -0.08
C ASP A 134 21.71 -15.72 0.47
N ALA A 135 22.63 -15.51 1.41
CA ALA A 135 22.95 -14.17 1.93
C ALA A 135 23.57 -13.26 0.83
N ALA A 136 24.45 -13.80 -0.02
CA ALA A 136 25.06 -13.03 -1.11
C ALA A 136 24.05 -12.66 -2.21
N ASP A 137 23.10 -13.55 -2.51
CA ASP A 137 22.01 -13.29 -3.44
C ASP A 137 21.00 -12.28 -2.87
N ALA A 138 20.69 -12.37 -1.57
CA ALA A 138 19.85 -11.39 -0.89
C ALA A 138 20.47 -9.99 -0.94
N MET A 139 21.78 -9.85 -0.71
CA MET A 139 22.49 -8.57 -0.82
C MET A 139 22.45 -8.00 -2.24
N ARG A 140 22.62 -8.85 -3.27
CA ARG A 140 22.50 -8.41 -4.68
C ARG A 140 21.09 -7.90 -5.01
N ARG A 141 20.05 -8.57 -4.50
CA ARG A 141 18.66 -8.11 -4.66
C ARG A 141 18.40 -6.79 -3.96
N VAL A 142 18.91 -6.58 -2.75
CA VAL A 142 18.78 -5.31 -2.01
C VAL A 142 19.43 -4.17 -2.79
N GLN A 143 20.67 -4.35 -3.29
CA GLN A 143 21.36 -3.31 -4.07
C GLN A 143 20.67 -3.00 -5.40
N HIS A 144 19.97 -3.97 -6.00
CA HIS A 144 19.15 -3.72 -7.18
C HIS A 144 17.93 -2.88 -6.83
N LEU A 145 17.20 -3.23 -5.77
CA LEU A 145 16.03 -2.51 -5.30
C LEU A 145 16.35 -1.08 -4.84
N GLU A 146 17.52 -0.86 -4.23
CA GLU A 146 17.96 0.49 -3.83
C GLU A 146 18.21 1.40 -5.04
N ARG A 147 18.76 0.85 -6.13
CA ARG A 147 18.94 1.59 -7.39
C ARG A 147 17.60 1.96 -8.01
N GLU A 148 16.67 1.01 -8.09
CA GLU A 148 15.32 1.29 -8.58
C GLU A 148 14.60 2.33 -7.70
N ASN A 149 14.78 2.27 -6.37
CA ASN A 149 14.18 3.24 -5.47
C ASN A 149 14.69 4.66 -5.72
N LEU A 150 16.00 4.81 -5.98
CA LEU A 150 16.62 6.09 -6.33
C LEU A 150 16.09 6.64 -7.65
N GLU A 151 15.98 5.80 -8.68
CA GLU A 151 15.43 6.20 -9.98
C GLU A 151 13.96 6.64 -9.87
N LEU A 152 13.15 5.90 -9.11
CA LEU A 152 11.76 6.26 -8.87
C LEU A 152 11.64 7.59 -8.12
N ARG A 153 12.49 7.85 -7.12
CA ARG A 153 12.52 9.13 -6.40
C ARG A 153 12.91 10.28 -7.32
N ALA A 154 13.91 10.09 -8.19
CA ALA A 154 14.31 11.09 -9.17
C ALA A 154 13.16 11.40 -10.14
N ARG A 155 12.46 10.37 -10.63
CA ARG A 155 11.30 10.55 -11.53
C ARG A 155 10.14 11.26 -10.84
N LEU A 156 9.89 10.98 -9.56
CA LEU A 156 8.85 11.66 -8.78
C LEU A 156 9.18 13.15 -8.56
N ALA A 157 10.46 13.46 -8.30
CA ALA A 157 10.93 14.84 -8.24
C ALA A 157 10.73 15.58 -9.58
N GLN A 158 11.08 14.94 -10.70
CA GLN A 158 10.85 15.48 -12.04
C GLN A 158 9.36 15.75 -12.31
N MET A 159 8.48 14.80 -11.98
CA MET A 159 7.03 14.97 -12.14
C MET A 159 6.48 16.10 -11.27
N THR A 160 7.03 16.28 -10.06
CA THR A 160 6.62 17.35 -9.15
C THR A 160 7.01 18.72 -9.70
N VAL A 161 8.21 18.85 -10.27
CA VAL A 161 8.65 20.07 -10.97
C VAL A 161 7.76 20.35 -12.18
N ALA A 162 7.49 19.34 -13.01
CA ALA A 162 6.59 19.49 -14.16
C ALA A 162 5.17 19.93 -13.75
N ALA A 163 4.65 19.38 -12.66
CA ALA A 163 3.35 19.78 -12.11
C ALA A 163 3.35 21.21 -11.55
N ALA A 164 4.47 21.67 -10.96
CA ALA A 164 4.63 23.05 -10.52
C ALA A 164 4.63 24.01 -11.72
N TYR A 165 5.40 23.72 -12.76
CA TYR A 165 5.41 24.49 -14.01
C TYR A 165 4.03 24.53 -14.68
N ALA A 166 3.31 23.41 -14.73
CA ALA A 166 1.96 23.38 -15.29
C ALA A 166 0.99 24.26 -14.48
N ARG A 167 1.11 24.29 -13.14
CA ARG A 167 0.30 25.17 -12.28
C ARG A 167 0.64 26.65 -12.49
N GLU A 168 1.91 26.98 -12.67
CA GLU A 168 2.35 28.35 -12.97
C GLU A 168 1.83 28.83 -14.32
N ALA A 169 1.97 28.01 -15.38
CA ALA A 169 1.41 28.31 -16.69
C ALA A 169 -0.12 28.49 -16.64
N LEU A 170 -0.84 27.63 -15.91
CA LEU A 170 -2.29 27.79 -15.71
C LEU A 170 -2.62 29.05 -14.88
N GLY A 171 -1.81 29.37 -13.87
CA GLY A 171 -1.92 30.59 -13.09
C GLY A 171 -1.76 31.84 -13.95
N GLU A 172 -0.74 31.88 -14.81
CA GLU A 172 -0.50 32.96 -15.78
C GLU A 172 -1.65 33.09 -16.78
N THR A 173 -2.19 31.98 -17.29
CA THR A 173 -3.37 32.07 -18.17
C THR A 173 -4.58 32.65 -17.44
N LEU A 174 -4.81 32.31 -16.17
CA LEU A 174 -5.93 32.85 -15.40
C LEU A 174 -5.74 34.32 -15.03
N THR A 175 -4.51 34.80 -14.79
CA THR A 175 -4.24 36.23 -14.59
C THR A 175 -4.32 37.04 -15.88
N VAL A 176 -3.93 36.48 -17.04
CA VAL A 176 -4.13 37.13 -18.35
C VAL A 176 -5.62 37.27 -18.71
N PHE A 177 -6.48 36.39 -18.19
CA PHE A 177 -7.94 36.45 -18.34
C PHE A 177 -8.66 37.26 -17.26
N ALA A 178 -7.98 37.96 -16.34
CA ALA A 178 -8.62 38.90 -15.42
C ALA A 178 -8.79 40.27 -16.10
N PRO A 179 -10.00 40.64 -16.60
CA PRO A 179 -10.20 41.98 -17.13
C PRO A 179 -10.07 42.98 -15.97
N HIS A 180 -9.43 44.12 -16.26
CA HIS A 180 -9.22 45.23 -15.34
C HIS A 180 -10.56 45.76 -14.81
N ALA A 181 -11.09 45.15 -13.76
CA ALA A 181 -12.10 45.77 -12.92
C ALA A 181 -11.37 46.72 -11.97
N MET A 182 -11.22 47.98 -12.39
CA MET A 182 -11.14 49.21 -11.57
C MET A 182 -10.35 50.30 -12.30
N ALA A 183 -11.05 51.16 -13.06
CA ALA A 183 -10.68 52.56 -13.26
C ALA A 183 -11.76 53.29 -14.08
N HIS A 184 -12.80 53.82 -13.42
CA HIS A 184 -13.47 55.05 -13.85
C HIS A 184 -14.14 55.69 -12.64
N THR A 185 -13.32 56.31 -11.79
CA THR A 185 -13.73 57.48 -11.00
C THR A 185 -13.85 58.67 -11.95
N GLY A 186 -14.97 59.39 -11.93
CA GLY A 186 -14.99 60.81 -12.29
C GLY A 186 -16.22 61.33 -13.04
N SER A 187 -17.08 62.03 -12.30
CA SER A 187 -17.67 63.34 -12.66
C SER A 187 -18.61 63.46 -13.87
N LEU A 188 -19.89 63.81 -13.60
CA LEU A 188 -20.72 64.84 -14.29
C LEU A 188 -22.15 64.78 -13.71
N GLY A 189 -22.54 65.72 -12.82
CA GLY A 189 -23.50 66.79 -13.11
C GLY A 189 -24.91 66.43 -12.60
N ARG A 190 -25.37 66.90 -11.43
CA ARG A 190 -26.07 68.17 -11.16
C ARG A 190 -27.24 68.49 -12.13
N GLN A 191 -28.41 68.72 -11.52
CA GLN A 191 -29.57 69.55 -11.91
C GLN A 191 -30.81 68.90 -12.57
N GLY A 192 -31.95 69.02 -11.86
CA GLY A 192 -33.26 69.28 -12.48
C GLY A 192 -34.50 68.81 -11.73
N VAL A 193 -34.83 69.38 -10.55
CA VAL A 193 -36.16 69.97 -10.25
C VAL A 193 -35.94 71.16 -9.31
#